data_AF-A0A8S3AZJ8-F1
#
_entry.id   AF-A0A8S3AZJ8-F1
#
_cell.length_a   1.000
_cell.length_b   1.000
_cell.length_c   1.000
_cell.angle_alpha   90.00
_cell.angle_beta   90.00
_cell.angle_gamma   90.00
#
_symmetry.space_group_name_H-M   'P 1'
#
loop_
_entity.id
_entity.type
_entity.pdbx_description
1 polymer ?
#
loop_
_entity_poly.entity_id
_entity_poly.type
_entity_poly.pdbx_seq_one_letter_code
_entity_poly.pdbx_strand_id
1 'polypeptide(L)' 'LRCNVNLVRISETSTDKVANTSPTAASASSDLNGMAIRIACEQIRERLDKLLVGDDAHLSWKDLVKKAYFLRIDLSAHGF' A
#
# COMPACT_ATOMS: atom_id res chain seq x y z
N LEU A 1 -5.68 -1.91 0.62
CA LEU A 1 -5.21 -2.99 -0.29
C LEU A 1 -6.21 -4.12 -0.51
N ARG A 2 -7.02 -4.52 0.50
CA ARG A 2 -7.95 -5.67 0.42
C ARG A 2 -7.23 -7.02 0.31
N CYS A 3 -6.09 -7.16 0.99
CA CYS A 3 -5.34 -8.40 1.13
C CYS A 3 -5.41 -8.92 2.57
N ASN A 4 -5.05 -10.18 2.79
CA ASN A 4 -4.93 -10.73 4.15
C ASN A 4 -3.80 -10.03 4.92
N VAL A 5 -4.00 -9.73 6.21
CA VAL A 5 -3.02 -9.07 7.08
C VAL A 5 -1.70 -9.85 7.18
N ASN A 6 -1.72 -11.17 7.03
CA ASN A 6 -0.53 -12.02 7.05
C ASN A 6 0.44 -11.74 5.90
N LEU A 7 -0.01 -11.02 4.87
CA LEU A 7 0.82 -10.56 3.75
C LEU A 7 1.43 -9.16 3.99
N VAL A 8 1.12 -8.53 5.12
CA VAL A 8 1.62 -7.20 5.49
C VAL A 8 2.72 -7.36 6.52
N ARG A 9 3.86 -6.71 6.28
CA ARG A 9 5.00 -6.69 7.20
C ARG A 9 5.52 -5.27 7.34
N ILE A 10 5.81 -4.89 8.59
CA ILE A 10 6.57 -3.68 8.94
C ILE A 10 7.96 -4.14 9.38
N SER A 11 9.01 -3.48 8.90
CA SER A 11 10.39 -3.82 9.28
C SER A 11 10.87 -2.94 10.41
N GLU A 12 11.25 -1.70 10.11
CA GLU A 12 11.73 -0.72 11.07
C GLU A 12 11.38 0.70 10.61
N THR A 13 11.48 1.66 11.51
CA THR A 13 11.37 3.09 11.17
C THR A 13 12.75 3.63 10.85
N SER A 14 12.93 4.21 9.66
CA SER A 14 14.22 4.75 9.23
C SER A 14 14.05 5.98 8.35
N THR A 15 14.96 6.94 8.52
CA THR A 15 14.96 8.23 7.81
C THR A 15 15.33 8.12 6.34
N ASP A 16 15.95 7.01 5.91
CA ASP A 16 16.16 6.71 4.49
C ASP A 16 14.87 6.25 3.80
N LYS A 17 13.87 5.77 4.55
CA LYS A 17 12.56 5.34 4.02
C LYS A 17 11.51 6.45 4.12
N VAL A 18 11.46 7.15 5.25
CA VAL A 18 10.54 8.25 5.50
C VAL A 18 11.31 9.39 6.14
N ALA A 19 11.63 10.40 5.34
CA ALA A 19 12.33 11.59 5.80
C ALA A 19 11.38 12.54 6.56
N ASN A 20 11.94 13.33 7.48
CA ASN A 20 11.25 14.42 8.18
C ASN A 20 10.01 14.02 8.98
N THR A 21 9.93 12.78 9.46
CA THR A 21 8.84 12.30 10.33
C THR A 21 8.85 13.04 11.68
N SER A 22 7.68 13.52 12.10
CA SER A 22 7.49 14.10 13.44
C SER A 22 7.69 13.06 14.55
N PRO A 23 8.11 13.46 15.77
CA PRO A 23 8.22 12.53 16.89
C PRO A 23 6.89 11.82 17.20
N THR A 24 6.97 10.55 17.60
CA THR A 24 5.80 9.80 18.10
C THR A 24 5.37 10.39 19.45
N ALA A 25 4.39 11.29 19.42
CA ALA A 25 3.94 12.05 20.58
C ALA A 25 2.44 12.41 20.49
N ALA A 26 1.96 13.08 21.54
CA ALA A 26 0.63 13.69 21.63
C ALA A 26 -0.56 12.75 21.41
N SER A 27 -0.38 11.42 21.53
CA SER A 27 -1.40 10.40 21.25
C SER A 27 -2.00 10.46 19.83
N ALA A 28 -1.41 11.23 18.92
CA ALA A 28 -1.95 11.49 17.57
C ALA A 28 -1.24 10.68 16.48
N SER A 29 -0.20 9.92 16.85
CA SER A 29 0.68 9.27 15.86
C SER A 29 -0.04 8.21 15.04
N SER A 30 -0.97 7.45 15.63
CA SER A 30 -1.76 6.45 14.90
C SER A 30 -2.67 7.09 13.86
N ASP A 31 -3.27 8.23 14.19
CA ASP A 31 -4.17 8.94 13.28
C ASP A 31 -3.39 9.52 12.09
N LEU A 32 -2.29 10.23 12.37
CA LEU A 32 -1.46 10.86 11.35
C LEU A 32 -0.82 9.82 10.41
N ASN A 33 -0.09 8.85 10.97
CA ASN A 33 0.57 7.83 10.16
C ASN A 33 -0.45 6.87 9.51
N GLY A 34 -1.57 6.60 10.18
CA GLY A 34 -2.65 5.79 9.63
C GLY A 34 -3.27 6.42 8.38
N MET A 35 -3.46 7.74 8.39
CA MET A 35 -3.95 8.48 7.23
C MET A 35 -2.95 8.45 6.06
N ALA A 36 -1.66 8.66 6.34
CA ALA A 36 -0.60 8.54 5.34
C ALA A 36 -0.55 7.12 4.74
N ILE A 37 -0.61 6.07 5.57
CA ILE A 37 -0.67 4.67 5.13
C ILE A 37 -1.90 4.41 4.25
N ARG A 38 -3.07 4.94 4.65
CA ARG A 38 -4.32 4.80 3.88
C ARG A 38 -4.16 5.39 2.48
N ILE A 39 -3.61 6.60 2.36
CA ILE A 39 -3.37 7.27 1.08
C ILE A 39 -2.44 6.44 0.19
N ALA A 40 -1.31 5.94 0.73
CA ALA A 40 -0.40 5.09 -0.04
C ALA A 40 -1.08 3.80 -0.52
N CYS A 41 -1.88 3.17 0.35
CA CYS A 41 -2.62 1.96 0.04
C CYS A 41 -3.72 2.18 -1.02
N GLU A 42 -4.35 3.35 -1.02
CA GLU A 42 -5.36 3.75 -2.01
C GLU A 42 -4.72 3.94 -3.38
N GLN A 43 -3.59 4.64 -3.47
CA GLN A 43 -2.84 4.78 -4.73
C GLN A 43 -2.48 3.42 -5.34
N ILE A 44 -1.94 2.49 -4.55
CA ILE A 44 -1.63 1.13 -5.03
C ILE A 44 -2.92 0.42 -5.45
N ARG A 45 -4.00 0.57 -4.67
CA ARG A 45 -5.26 -0.09 -4.98
C ARG A 45 -5.89 0.41 -6.27
N GLU A 46 -5.87 1.72 -6.53
CA GLU A 46 -6.36 2.31 -7.77
C GLU A 46 -5.63 1.76 -9.01
N ARG A 47 -4.31 1.58 -8.91
CA ARG A 47 -3.52 0.99 -10.00
C ARG A 47 -3.91 -0.47 -10.25
N LEU A 48 -4.14 -1.24 -9.18
CA LEU A 48 -4.58 -2.64 -9.28
C LEU A 48 -6.03 -2.75 -9.77
N ASP A 49 -6.92 -1.86 -9.36
CA ASP A 49 -8.32 -1.85 -9.79
C ASP A 49 -8.46 -1.63 -11.29
N LYS A 50 -7.58 -0.80 -11.89
CA LYS A 50 -7.52 -0.61 -13.35
C LYS A 50 -7.13 -1.87 -14.12
N LEU A 51 -6.58 -2.88 -13.46
CA LEU A 51 -6.21 -4.16 -14.07
C LEU A 51 -7.33 -5.20 -14.04
N LEU A 52 -8.37 -4.97 -13.24
CA LEU A 52 -9.51 -5.87 -13.15
C LEU A 52 -10.45 -5.59 -14.33
N VAL A 53 -10.52 -6.52 -15.29
CA VAL A 53 -11.38 -6.41 -16.47
C VAL A 53 -12.21 -7.68 -16.64
N GLY A 54 -13.48 -7.56 -17.01
CA GLY A 54 -14.35 -8.73 -17.24
C GLY A 54 -14.54 -9.58 -15.98
N ASP A 55 -14.34 -10.90 -16.11
CA ASP A 55 -14.59 -11.91 -15.06
C ASP A 55 -13.43 -12.07 -14.05
N ASP A 56 -12.55 -11.07 -14.00
CA ASP A 56 -11.40 -10.97 -13.09
C ASP A 56 -11.79 -10.90 -11.59
N ALA A 57 -13.09 -10.95 -11.27
CA ALA A 57 -13.63 -10.91 -9.90
C ALA A 57 -13.07 -12.02 -8.98
N HIS A 58 -12.55 -13.11 -9.55
CA HIS A 58 -12.03 -14.26 -8.82
C HIS A 58 -10.49 -14.34 -8.73
N LEU A 59 -9.76 -13.35 -9.27
CA LEU A 59 -8.30 -13.35 -9.19
C LEU A 59 -7.83 -13.31 -7.73
N SER A 60 -6.93 -14.24 -7.39
CA SER A 60 -6.26 -14.18 -6.10
C SER A 60 -5.40 -12.92 -6.00
N TRP A 61 -5.16 -12.43 -4.78
CA TRP A 61 -4.27 -11.28 -4.57
C TRP A 61 -2.88 -11.49 -5.20
N LYS A 62 -2.35 -12.72 -5.11
CA LYS A 62 -1.03 -13.06 -5.67
C LYS A 62 -1.02 -12.96 -7.20
N ASP A 63 -2.08 -13.43 -7.84
CA ASP A 63 -2.20 -13.39 -9.30
C ASP A 63 -2.41 -11.97 -9.81
N LEU A 64 -3.17 -11.14 -9.07
CA LEU A 64 -3.34 -9.73 -9.39
C LEU A 64 -2.02 -8.95 -9.30
N VAL A 65 -1.23 -9.18 -8.25
CA VAL A 65 0.12 -8.58 -8.12
C VAL A 65 1.05 -9.09 -9.22
N LYS A 66 1.01 -10.38 -9.55
CA LYS A 66 1.80 -10.96 -10.64
C LYS A 66 1.42 -10.35 -12.00
N LYS A 67 0.13 -10.16 -12.27
CA LYS A 67 -0.39 -9.47 -13.46
C LYS A 67 0.17 -8.04 -13.54
N ALA A 68 0.11 -7.29 -12.45
CA ALA A 68 0.66 -5.93 -12.38
C ALA A 68 2.16 -5.87 -12.71
N TYR A 69 2.95 -6.83 -12.19
CA TYR A 69 4.38 -6.93 -12.49
C TYR A 69 4.65 -7.15 -13.99
N PHE A 70 3.98 -8.09 -14.62
CA PHE A 70 4.15 -8.36 -16.06
C PHE A 70 3.70 -7.20 -16.94
N LEU A 71 2.71 -6.44 -16.48
CA LEU A 71 2.24 -5.21 -17.14
C LEU A 71 3.06 -3.98 -16.78
N ARG A 72 4.16 -4.13 -16.02
CA ARG A 72 5.08 -3.04 -15.62
C ARG A 72 4.38 -1.90 -14.88
N ILE A 73 3.32 -2.23 -14.15
CA ILE A 73 2.64 -1.28 -13.27
C ILE A 73 3.40 -1.18 -11.95
N ASP A 74 3.78 0.04 -11.58
CA ASP A 74 4.45 0.32 -10.31
C ASP A 74 3.50 0.07 -9.12
N LEU A 75 3.98 -0.67 -8.13
CA LEU A 75 3.27 -0.97 -6.88
C LEU A 75 3.95 -0.36 -5.65
N SER A 76 4.91 0.55 -5.85
CA SER A 76 5.42 1.42 -4.80
C SER A 76 4.57 2.68 -4.68
N ALA A 77 4.31 3.15 -3.46
CA ALA A 77 3.60 4.40 -3.22
C ALA A 77 4.03 5.06 -1.92
N HIS A 78 3.93 6.39 -1.89
CA HIS A 78 4.16 7.22 -0.72
C HIS A 78 2.86 7.95 -0.37
N GLY A 79 2.52 7.97 0.91
CA GLY A 79 1.42 8.75 1.45
C GLY A 79 1.95 9.76 2.46
N PHE A 80 1.18 10.81 2.70
CA PHE A 80 1.53 11.95 3.53
C PHE A 80 0.32 12.38 4.36
#